data_AF-A0A372UIU1-F1
#
_entry.id   AF-A0A372UIU1-F1
#
_cell.length_a   1.000
_cell.length_b   1.000
_cell.length_c   1.000
_cell.angle_alpha   90.00
_cell.angle_beta   90.00
_cell.angle_gamma   90.00
#
_symmetry.space_group_name_H-M   'P 1'
#
loop_
_entity.id
_entity.type
_entity.pdbx_description
1 polymer ?
#
loop_
_entity_poly.entity_id
_entity_poly.type
_entity_poly.pdbx_seq_one_letter_code
_entity_poly.pdbx_strand_id
1 'polypeptide(L)'
;MEKEIREIQLKCLEILNLVDIICRENHIQYSLCGGSVVGAHLYKGCLPWDDDVDLMMTRRNYNRFIDIVSKSLPKGYSVHNYQLTNDFESTFTKIMDDNTTIVQQDGTVSGVFLDITVYDKIPMDYHFKWDVFLWKISQVVMIGQLSGKSMKTKIRNLVLSTVLKDKRRYLRFFQKQVEKIGEKANEYSYAELFGAFCNTKPYSPEIFENYTEIEFEGKNYMVVRDYVQYLQTRYERTDFREPKEKQVAPHYQYVDLKLPYKKYIK
;
A
#
# COMPACT_ATOMS: atom_id res chain seq x y z
N MET A 1 -16.18 -15.25 -12.04
CA MET A 1 -16.28 -14.13 -11.08
C MET A 1 -16.11 -14.59 -9.64
N GLU A 2 -17.13 -15.07 -8.90
CA GLU A 2 -16.95 -15.42 -7.47
C GLU A 2 -15.86 -16.49 -7.21
N LYS A 3 -15.83 -17.54 -8.04
CA LYS A 3 -14.76 -18.56 -7.99
C LYS A 3 -13.37 -17.99 -8.27
N GLU A 4 -13.26 -17.08 -9.23
CA GLU A 4 -11.98 -16.46 -9.61
C GLU A 4 -11.49 -15.51 -8.52
N ILE A 5 -12.38 -14.70 -7.94
CA ILE A 5 -12.08 -13.84 -6.79
C ILE A 5 -11.52 -14.70 -5.66
N ARG A 6 -12.19 -15.82 -5.33
CA ARG A 6 -11.69 -16.69 -4.27
C ARG A 6 -10.32 -17.27 -4.58
N GLU A 7 -10.06 -17.66 -5.82
CA GLU A 7 -8.75 -18.15 -6.25
C GLU A 7 -7.66 -17.07 -6.14
N ILE A 8 -7.98 -15.81 -6.45
CA ILE A 8 -7.09 -14.66 -6.24
C ILE A 8 -6.85 -14.43 -4.74
N GLN A 9 -7.90 -14.40 -3.92
CA GLN A 9 -7.80 -14.24 -2.47
C GLN A 9 -6.88 -15.30 -1.86
N LEU A 10 -7.01 -16.57 -2.27
CA LEU A 10 -6.13 -17.64 -1.81
C LEU A 10 -4.66 -17.36 -2.15
N LYS A 11 -4.37 -16.78 -3.32
CA LYS A 11 -3.02 -16.35 -3.69
C LYS A 11 -2.53 -15.15 -2.89
N CYS A 12 -3.38 -14.17 -2.63
CA CYS A 12 -3.07 -13.07 -1.71
C CYS A 12 -2.76 -13.58 -0.29
N LEU A 13 -3.47 -14.62 0.18
CA LEU A 13 -3.23 -15.26 1.48
C LEU A 13 -1.92 -16.06 1.51
N GLU A 14 -1.51 -16.70 0.42
CA GLU A 14 -0.17 -17.29 0.29
C GLU A 14 0.91 -16.21 0.49
N ILE A 15 0.76 -15.06 -0.18
CA ILE A 15 1.68 -13.93 -0.05
C ILE A 15 1.65 -13.34 1.37
N LEU A 16 0.46 -13.17 1.97
CA LEU A 16 0.29 -12.70 3.35
C LEU A 16 1.02 -13.62 4.34
N ASN A 17 0.90 -14.93 4.18
CA ASN A 17 1.61 -15.90 5.02
C ASN A 17 3.13 -15.75 4.92
N LEU A 18 3.67 -15.52 3.71
CA LEU A 18 5.09 -15.27 3.53
C LEU A 18 5.54 -13.98 4.23
N VAL A 19 4.79 -12.89 4.06
CA VAL A 19 5.09 -11.61 4.71
C VAL A 19 5.00 -11.73 6.23
N ASP A 20 3.99 -12.43 6.76
CA ASP A 20 3.82 -12.67 8.19
C ASP A 20 5.01 -13.42 8.80
N ILE A 21 5.45 -14.51 8.16
CA ILE A 21 6.62 -15.29 8.61
C ILE A 21 7.87 -14.40 8.63
N ILE A 22 8.16 -13.70 7.53
CA ILE A 22 9.31 -12.79 7.43
C ILE A 22 9.27 -11.72 8.54
N CYS A 23 8.09 -11.14 8.78
CA CYS A 23 7.92 -10.11 9.78
C CYS A 23 8.11 -10.66 11.21
N ARG A 24 7.52 -11.81 11.53
CA ARG A 24 7.63 -12.44 12.86
C ARG A 24 9.06 -12.84 13.18
N GLU A 25 9.76 -13.49 12.24
CA GLU A 25 11.16 -13.91 12.41
C GLU A 25 12.11 -12.73 12.65
N ASN A 26 11.77 -11.55 12.14
CA ASN A 26 12.60 -10.34 12.23
C ASN A 26 12.06 -9.31 13.23
N HIS A 27 11.04 -9.65 14.03
CA HIS A 27 10.39 -8.75 14.98
C HIS A 27 9.94 -7.41 14.35
N ILE A 28 9.34 -7.48 13.17
CA ILE A 28 8.77 -6.35 12.44
C ILE A 28 7.26 -6.40 12.62
N GLN A 29 6.66 -5.30 13.06
CA GLN A 29 5.21 -5.22 13.19
C GLN A 29 4.59 -4.66 11.90
N TYR A 30 3.58 -5.35 11.41
CA TYR A 30 2.69 -4.90 10.36
C TYR A 30 1.25 -4.95 10.87
N SER A 31 0.30 -4.45 10.09
CA SER A 31 -1.12 -4.59 10.37
C SER A 31 -1.87 -4.89 9.09
N LEU A 32 -2.86 -5.80 9.13
CA LEU A 32 -3.95 -5.76 8.15
C LEU A 32 -4.54 -4.34 8.13
N CYS A 33 -4.95 -3.86 6.97
CA CYS A 33 -5.52 -2.51 6.85
C CYS A 33 -6.65 -2.47 5.82
N GLY A 34 -7.24 -1.29 5.61
CA GLY A 34 -8.25 -1.08 4.55
C GLY A 34 -9.40 -2.09 4.56
N GLY A 35 -9.72 -2.63 3.38
CA GLY A 35 -10.76 -3.64 3.19
C GLY A 35 -10.46 -4.95 3.89
N SER A 36 -9.18 -5.35 3.98
CA SER A 36 -8.78 -6.61 4.62
C SER A 36 -9.12 -6.66 6.10
N VAL A 37 -8.90 -5.56 6.84
CA VAL A 37 -9.29 -5.52 8.27
C VAL A 37 -10.80 -5.37 8.45
N VAL A 38 -11.53 -4.78 7.51
CA VAL A 38 -13.01 -4.83 7.48
C VAL A 38 -13.49 -6.26 7.30
N GLY A 39 -12.90 -7.00 6.35
CA GLY A 39 -13.19 -8.42 6.12
C GLY A 39 -12.93 -9.26 7.37
N ALA A 40 -11.75 -9.12 7.97
CA ALA A 40 -11.42 -9.80 9.22
C ALA A 40 -12.43 -9.48 10.33
N HIS A 41 -12.82 -8.21 10.49
CA HIS A 41 -13.76 -7.79 11.51
C HIS A 41 -15.19 -8.33 11.32
N LEU A 42 -15.69 -8.32 10.08
CA LEU A 42 -17.09 -8.66 9.79
C LEU A 42 -17.31 -10.14 9.44
N TYR A 43 -16.34 -10.77 8.78
CA TYR A 43 -16.46 -12.09 8.19
C TYR A 43 -15.42 -13.09 8.69
N LYS A 44 -14.42 -12.64 9.47
CA LYS A 44 -13.24 -13.45 9.83
C LYS A 44 -12.49 -13.98 8.60
N GLY A 45 -12.59 -13.26 7.48
CA GLY A 45 -12.02 -13.65 6.20
C GLY A 45 -12.09 -12.50 5.20
N CYS A 46 -11.68 -12.73 3.95
CA CYS A 46 -11.76 -11.71 2.92
C CYS A 46 -13.21 -11.23 2.72
N LEU A 47 -13.38 -9.98 2.30
CA LEU A 47 -14.67 -9.52 1.81
C LEU A 47 -15.04 -10.34 0.56
N PRO A 48 -16.26 -10.90 0.43
CA PRO A 48 -16.60 -11.82 -0.67
C PRO A 48 -16.44 -11.25 -2.08
N TRP A 49 -16.48 -9.92 -2.21
CA TRP A 49 -16.35 -9.21 -3.49
C TRP A 49 -14.96 -8.61 -3.71
N ASP A 50 -14.09 -8.63 -2.71
CA ASP A 50 -12.78 -7.97 -2.75
C ASP A 50 -11.70 -8.95 -3.22
N ASP A 51 -10.79 -8.49 -4.06
CA ASP A 51 -9.81 -9.32 -4.76
C ASP A 51 -8.37 -9.11 -4.25
N ASP A 52 -8.16 -8.21 -3.30
CA ASP A 52 -6.84 -7.91 -2.74
C ASP A 52 -6.74 -8.17 -1.23
N VAL A 53 -5.49 -8.09 -0.75
CA VAL A 53 -5.16 -8.04 0.66
C VAL A 53 -4.17 -6.89 0.85
N ASP A 54 -4.47 -6.01 1.80
CA ASP A 54 -3.69 -4.83 2.11
C ASP A 54 -3.06 -4.92 3.49
N LEU A 55 -1.78 -4.57 3.54
CA LEU A 55 -1.05 -4.35 4.78
C LEU A 55 -0.67 -2.89 4.94
N MET A 56 -0.45 -2.50 6.19
CA MET A 56 0.19 -1.25 6.54
C MET A 56 1.34 -1.48 7.51
N MET A 57 2.34 -0.60 7.43
CA MET A 57 3.46 -0.55 8.36
C MET A 57 3.72 0.91 8.76
N THR A 58 4.18 1.12 9.99
CA THR A 58 4.79 2.40 10.34
C THR A 58 6.10 2.55 9.57
N ARG A 59 6.53 3.78 9.29
CA ARG A 59 7.80 4.05 8.58
C ARG A 59 8.99 3.25 9.13
N ARG A 60 9.11 3.18 10.46
CA ARG A 60 10.18 2.44 11.14
C ARG A 60 10.13 0.95 10.81
N ASN A 61 8.96 0.33 10.87
CA ASN A 61 8.80 -1.10 10.55
C ASN A 61 8.99 -1.34 9.05
N TYR A 62 8.47 -0.45 8.20
CA TYR A 62 8.62 -0.53 6.76
C TYR A 62 10.09 -0.48 6.32
N ASN A 63 10.89 0.45 6.86
CA ASN A 63 12.31 0.54 6.49
C ASN A 63 13.05 -0.75 6.87
N ARG A 64 12.80 -1.30 8.06
CA ARG A 64 13.35 -2.61 8.48
C ARG A 64 12.93 -3.74 7.55
N PHE A 65 11.68 -3.74 7.09
CA PHE A 65 11.15 -4.74 6.18
C PHE A 65 11.82 -4.66 4.79
N ILE A 66 11.94 -3.45 4.24
CA ILE A 66 12.56 -3.23 2.92
C ILE A 66 14.02 -3.70 2.89
N ASP A 67 14.77 -3.55 3.99
CA ASP A 67 16.16 -3.99 4.09
C ASP A 67 16.34 -5.51 3.97
N ILE A 68 15.32 -6.30 4.35
CA ILE A 68 15.40 -7.76 4.43
C ILE A 68 14.58 -8.49 3.37
N VAL A 69 13.48 -7.91 2.90
CA VAL A 69 12.44 -8.62 2.14
C VAL A 69 12.99 -9.20 0.83
N SER A 70 13.82 -8.44 0.12
CA SER A 70 14.42 -8.88 -1.16
C SER A 70 15.29 -10.13 -1.02
N LYS A 71 15.87 -10.38 0.15
CA LYS A 71 16.70 -11.55 0.45
C LYS A 71 15.92 -12.71 1.07
N SER A 72 14.75 -12.41 1.64
CA SER A 72 13.94 -13.35 2.41
C SER A 72 12.81 -13.98 1.59
N LEU A 73 12.42 -13.35 0.47
CA LEU A 73 11.40 -13.90 -0.42
C LEU A 73 11.89 -15.17 -1.13
N PRO A 74 11.09 -16.24 -1.17
CA PRO A 74 11.43 -17.44 -1.90
C PRO A 74 11.40 -17.20 -3.42
N LYS A 75 12.08 -18.07 -4.17
CA LYS A 75 12.07 -18.03 -5.64
C LYS A 75 10.64 -18.08 -6.15
N GLY A 76 10.31 -17.21 -7.10
CA GLY A 76 8.96 -17.08 -7.64
C GLY A 76 8.15 -15.96 -6.99
N TYR A 77 8.70 -15.26 -5.99
CA TYR A 77 8.11 -14.04 -5.45
C TYR A 77 9.07 -12.87 -5.61
N SER A 78 8.52 -11.68 -5.77
CA SER A 78 9.29 -10.45 -5.97
C SER A 78 8.69 -9.28 -5.19
N VAL A 79 9.53 -8.29 -4.90
CA VAL A 79 9.14 -7.05 -4.22
C VAL A 79 9.32 -5.88 -5.17
N HIS A 80 8.31 -5.03 -5.29
CA HIS A 80 8.29 -3.89 -6.22
C HIS A 80 7.96 -2.59 -5.51
N ASN A 81 8.85 -1.60 -5.63
CA ASN A 81 8.68 -0.22 -5.17
C ASN A 81 9.73 0.70 -5.81
N TYR A 82 9.60 2.02 -5.62
CA TYR A 82 10.57 2.99 -6.13
C TYR A 82 12.01 2.85 -5.59
N GLN A 83 12.23 2.07 -4.52
CA GLN A 83 13.54 1.85 -3.90
C GLN A 83 14.26 0.63 -4.48
N LEU A 84 13.53 -0.45 -4.79
CA LEU A 84 14.09 -1.77 -5.09
C LEU A 84 14.04 -2.15 -6.58
N THR A 85 13.12 -1.58 -7.36
CA THR A 85 12.83 -2.04 -8.74
C THR A 85 12.78 -0.87 -9.70
N ASN A 86 13.35 -0.99 -10.91
CA ASN A 86 13.45 0.09 -11.90
C ASN A 86 12.16 0.32 -12.72
N ASP A 87 11.32 -0.69 -12.82
CA ASP A 87 10.08 -0.75 -13.60
C ASP A 87 8.83 -0.33 -12.81
N PHE A 88 8.91 -0.33 -11.48
CA PHE A 88 7.83 0.14 -10.62
C PHE A 88 8.23 1.41 -9.86
N GLU A 89 7.52 2.51 -10.11
CA GLU A 89 7.84 3.86 -9.59
C GLU A 89 6.85 4.35 -8.52
N SER A 90 6.14 3.42 -7.86
CA SER A 90 5.20 3.78 -6.80
C SER A 90 5.83 3.85 -5.42
N THR A 91 5.21 4.63 -4.53
CA THR A 91 5.62 4.88 -3.13
C THR A 91 5.25 3.76 -2.17
N PHE A 92 4.17 3.02 -2.46
CA PHE A 92 3.80 1.80 -1.75
C PHE A 92 4.54 0.58 -2.33
N THR A 93 4.56 -0.51 -1.58
CA THR A 93 5.24 -1.75 -1.98
C THR A 93 4.24 -2.80 -2.41
N LYS A 94 4.55 -3.50 -3.52
CA LYS A 94 3.87 -4.75 -3.89
C LYS A 94 4.77 -5.94 -3.58
N ILE A 95 4.21 -6.98 -2.95
CA ILE A 95 4.81 -8.31 -2.93
C ILE A 95 4.02 -9.17 -3.93
N MET A 96 4.71 -9.74 -4.92
CA MET A 96 4.08 -10.33 -6.10
C MET A 96 4.47 -11.81 -6.27
N ASP A 97 3.51 -12.66 -6.67
CA ASP A 97 3.76 -14.03 -7.16
C ASP A 97 4.06 -13.99 -8.67
N ASP A 98 5.33 -14.16 -9.02
CA ASP A 98 5.83 -14.12 -10.41
C ASP A 98 5.30 -15.26 -11.28
N ASN A 99 4.72 -16.31 -10.69
CA ASN A 99 4.23 -17.48 -11.41
C ASN A 99 2.76 -17.34 -11.87
N THR A 100 2.13 -16.22 -11.54
CA THR A 100 0.74 -15.90 -11.87
C THR A 100 0.68 -14.73 -12.83
N THR A 101 -0.49 -14.51 -13.43
CA THR A 101 -0.84 -13.37 -14.28
C THR A 101 -2.15 -12.78 -13.80
N ILE A 102 -2.18 -11.47 -13.63
CA ILE A 102 -3.38 -10.65 -13.47
C ILE A 102 -3.27 -9.46 -14.41
N VAL A 103 -4.36 -9.17 -15.12
CA VAL A 103 -4.50 -7.96 -15.94
C VAL A 103 -5.50 -7.06 -15.22
N GLN A 104 -5.03 -5.90 -14.80
CA GLN A 104 -5.85 -4.91 -14.10
C GLN A 104 -6.77 -4.15 -15.07
N GLN A 105 -7.73 -3.41 -14.53
CA GLN A 105 -8.69 -2.64 -15.36
C GLN A 105 -8.05 -1.61 -16.30
N ASP A 106 -6.88 -1.09 -15.93
CA ASP A 106 -6.12 -0.15 -16.75
C ASP A 106 -5.24 -0.84 -17.81
N GLY A 107 -5.31 -2.18 -17.91
CA GLY A 107 -4.51 -3.01 -18.81
C GLY A 107 -3.13 -3.36 -18.26
N THR A 108 -2.78 -2.92 -17.04
CA THR A 108 -1.51 -3.27 -16.41
C THR A 108 -1.43 -4.78 -16.16
N VAL A 109 -0.37 -5.40 -16.67
CA VAL A 109 -0.09 -6.83 -16.49
C VAL A 109 0.90 -7.04 -15.35
N SER A 110 0.54 -7.83 -14.36
CA SER A 110 1.41 -8.22 -13.24
C SER A 110 1.14 -9.67 -12.81
N GLY A 111 1.86 -10.18 -11.80
CA GLY A 111 1.38 -11.32 -11.00
C GLY A 111 0.34 -10.88 -9.97
N VAL A 112 -0.32 -11.82 -9.30
CA VAL A 112 -1.12 -11.55 -8.09
C VAL A 112 -0.20 -10.94 -7.04
N PHE A 113 -0.68 -9.93 -6.33
CA PHE A 113 0.11 -9.16 -5.39
C PHE A 113 -0.65 -8.88 -4.09
N LEU A 114 0.13 -8.55 -3.07
CA LEU A 114 -0.30 -7.93 -1.82
C LEU A 114 0.33 -6.54 -1.75
N ASP A 115 -0.44 -5.54 -1.34
CA ASP A 115 0.02 -4.16 -1.21
C ASP A 115 0.39 -3.83 0.24
N ILE A 116 1.49 -3.08 0.41
CA ILE A 116 1.97 -2.61 1.71
C ILE A 116 2.06 -1.08 1.65
N THR A 117 1.22 -0.44 2.45
CA THR A 117 1.18 1.01 2.63
C THR A 117 1.99 1.44 3.86
N VAL A 118 2.43 2.71 3.87
CA VAL A 118 3.25 3.25 4.95
C VAL A 118 2.55 4.42 5.64
N TYR A 119 2.52 4.32 6.96
CA TYR A 119 2.00 5.36 7.84
C TYR A 119 3.18 6.10 8.48
N ASP A 120 3.22 7.40 8.20
CA ASP A 120 4.29 8.31 8.59
C ASP A 120 3.83 9.23 9.71
N LYS A 121 4.76 9.59 10.61
CA LYS A 121 4.53 10.63 11.61
C LYS A 121 4.51 11.98 10.92
N ILE A 122 3.43 12.73 11.10
CA ILE A 122 3.30 14.11 10.61
C ILE A 122 3.18 15.04 11.83
N PRO A 123 4.07 16.03 11.97
CA PRO A 123 3.99 17.01 13.05
C PRO A 123 2.67 17.77 13.05
N MET A 124 2.22 18.21 14.22
CA MET A 124 1.03 19.06 14.35
C MET A 124 1.34 20.57 14.34
N ASP A 125 2.58 20.94 14.01
CA ASP A 125 3.05 22.33 13.95
C ASP A 125 3.10 22.87 12.50
N TYR A 126 3.87 23.94 12.25
CA TYR A 126 3.98 24.53 10.91
C TYR A 126 4.60 23.58 9.86
N HIS A 127 5.36 22.55 10.27
CA HIS A 127 5.93 21.55 9.37
C HIS A 127 4.85 20.69 8.71
N PHE A 128 3.66 20.57 9.32
CA PHE A 128 2.50 19.91 8.70
C PHE A 128 2.26 20.41 7.27
N LYS A 129 2.27 21.73 7.07
CA LYS A 129 2.02 22.35 5.76
C LYS A 129 3.12 22.02 4.76
N TRP A 130 4.35 21.83 5.24
CA TRP A 130 5.49 21.48 4.41
C TRP A 130 5.41 20.02 3.94
N ASP A 131 5.11 19.09 4.84
CA ASP A 131 4.91 17.67 4.48
C ASP A 131 3.73 17.51 3.52
N VAL A 132 2.61 18.19 3.77
CA VAL A 132 1.45 18.21 2.85
C VAL A 132 1.84 18.78 1.48
N PHE A 133 2.67 19.82 1.43
CA PHE A 133 3.14 20.39 0.18
C PHE A 133 4.02 19.40 -0.60
N LEU A 134 5.04 18.82 0.05
CA LEU A 134 5.90 17.82 -0.58
C LEU A 134 5.10 16.59 -1.01
N TRP A 135 4.16 16.13 -0.19
CA TRP A 135 3.25 15.05 -0.54
C TRP A 135 2.46 15.38 -1.80
N LYS A 136 1.86 16.58 -1.93
CA LYS A 136 1.17 17.00 -3.16
C LYS A 136 2.07 16.97 -4.40
N ILE A 137 3.33 17.40 -4.25
CA ILE A 137 4.30 17.32 -5.35
C ILE A 137 4.60 15.85 -5.68
N SER A 138 4.71 14.96 -4.70
CA SER A 138 4.88 13.52 -4.94
C SER A 138 3.74 12.92 -5.77
N GLN A 139 2.48 13.33 -5.53
CA GLN A 139 1.34 12.90 -6.34
C GLN A 139 1.48 13.36 -7.80
N VAL A 140 1.93 14.60 -8.01
CA VAL A 140 2.19 15.13 -9.36
C VAL A 140 3.31 14.36 -10.07
N VAL A 141 4.38 13.99 -9.34
CA VAL A 141 5.51 13.20 -9.83
C VAL A 141 5.09 11.79 -10.21
N MET A 142 4.27 11.13 -9.39
CA MET A 142 3.76 9.78 -9.65
C MET A 142 2.82 9.73 -10.86
N ILE A 143 1.88 10.68 -10.95
CA ILE A 143 0.96 10.80 -12.11
C ILE A 143 1.73 11.03 -13.42
N GLY A 144 2.89 11.70 -13.37
CA GLY A 144 3.70 11.94 -14.57
C GLY A 144 3.08 12.96 -15.52
N GLN A 145 3.54 13.03 -16.77
CA GLN A 145 3.08 14.03 -17.73
C GLN A 145 1.63 13.79 -18.19
N LEU A 146 0.87 14.87 -18.34
CA LEU A 146 -0.52 14.80 -18.80
C LEU A 146 -0.63 15.23 -20.27
N SER A 147 -1.57 14.62 -21.00
CA SER A 147 -1.97 15.07 -22.32
C SER A 147 -2.88 16.31 -22.18
N GLY A 148 -2.42 17.47 -22.67
CA GLY A 148 -3.22 18.69 -22.59
C GLY A 148 -2.51 19.90 -23.19
N LYS A 149 -3.29 20.80 -23.81
CA LYS A 149 -2.76 21.99 -24.50
C LYS A 149 -2.75 23.26 -23.63
N SER A 150 -3.30 23.21 -22.42
CA SER A 150 -3.37 24.38 -21.53
C SER A 150 -1.97 24.86 -21.10
N MET A 151 -1.82 26.17 -20.85
CA MET A 151 -0.55 26.73 -20.37
C MET A 151 -0.11 26.09 -19.04
N LYS A 152 -1.06 25.83 -18.13
CA LYS A 152 -0.81 25.14 -16.86
C LYS A 152 -0.22 23.75 -17.08
N THR A 153 -0.77 22.97 -18.02
CA THR A 153 -0.27 21.64 -18.37
C THR A 153 1.14 21.71 -18.95
N LYS A 154 1.41 22.69 -19.83
CA LYS A 154 2.76 22.90 -20.41
C LYS A 154 3.80 23.23 -19.34
N ILE A 155 3.51 24.16 -18.43
CA ILE A 155 4.42 24.52 -17.33
C ILE A 155 4.66 23.32 -16.41
N ARG A 156 3.60 22.60 -16.02
CA ARG A 156 3.70 21.38 -15.22
C ARG A 156 4.61 20.33 -15.89
N ASN A 157 4.36 20.05 -17.17
CA ASN A 157 5.14 19.06 -17.91
C ASN A 157 6.60 19.50 -18.11
N LEU A 158 6.87 20.81 -18.21
CA LEU A 158 8.23 21.37 -18.24
C LEU A 158 8.95 21.17 -16.91
N VAL A 159 8.30 21.44 -15.76
CA VAL A 159 8.88 21.18 -14.44
C VAL A 159 9.18 19.68 -14.26
N LEU A 160 8.26 18.80 -14.68
CA LEU A 160 8.47 17.35 -14.65
C LEU A 160 9.60 16.89 -15.56
N SER A 161 9.82 17.53 -16.72
CA SER A 161 10.89 17.13 -17.64
C SER A 161 12.27 17.74 -17.31
N THR A 162 12.32 18.72 -16.41
CA THR A 162 13.55 19.44 -16.05
C THR A 162 13.93 19.21 -14.58
N VAL A 163 13.19 19.79 -13.64
CA VAL A 163 13.48 19.78 -12.20
C VAL A 163 13.17 18.42 -11.57
N LEU A 164 12.05 17.82 -11.94
CA LEU A 164 11.55 16.55 -11.36
C LEU A 164 11.69 15.37 -12.33
N LYS A 165 12.67 15.45 -13.25
CA LYS A 165 12.92 14.42 -14.26
C LYS A 165 13.26 13.06 -13.65
N ASP A 166 14.06 13.07 -12.59
CA ASP A 166 14.36 11.86 -11.81
C ASP A 166 13.34 11.70 -10.68
N LYS A 167 12.24 11.02 -11.01
CA LYS A 167 11.15 10.74 -10.07
C LYS A 167 11.65 10.04 -8.82
N ARG A 168 12.54 9.04 -8.96
CA ARG A 168 13.07 8.26 -7.84
C ARG A 168 13.90 9.10 -6.89
N ARG A 169 14.73 10.00 -7.44
CA ARG A 169 15.48 10.96 -6.62
C ARG A 169 14.55 11.87 -5.84
N TYR A 170 13.47 12.34 -6.45
CA TYR A 170 12.46 13.12 -5.74
C TYR A 170 11.76 12.30 -4.64
N LEU A 171 11.30 11.08 -4.93
CA LEU A 171 10.64 10.23 -3.94
C LEU A 171 11.56 9.87 -2.76
N ARG A 172 12.84 9.59 -3.02
CA ARG A 172 13.86 9.41 -1.97
C ARG A 172 14.07 10.68 -1.14
N PHE A 173 14.07 11.86 -1.77
CA PHE A 173 14.13 13.12 -1.06
C PHE A 173 12.90 13.31 -0.17
N PHE A 174 11.70 13.08 -0.70
CA PHE A 174 10.44 13.20 0.01
C PHE A 174 10.40 12.28 1.24
N GLN A 175 10.70 10.98 1.08
CA GLN A 175 10.81 10.04 2.20
C GLN A 175 11.77 10.56 3.28
N LYS A 176 12.98 10.98 2.90
CA LYS A 176 13.97 11.48 3.86
C LYS A 176 13.50 12.73 4.60
N GLN A 177 12.73 13.61 3.96
CA GLN A 177 12.17 14.78 4.64
C GLN A 177 11.12 14.38 5.65
N VAL A 178 10.17 13.53 5.25
CA VAL A 178 9.10 13.04 6.12
C VAL A 178 9.67 12.31 7.33
N GLU A 179 10.64 11.41 7.13
CA GLU A 179 11.34 10.72 8.23
C GLU A 179 12.00 11.71 9.18
N LYS A 180 12.83 12.62 8.65
CA LYS A 180 13.58 13.59 9.45
C LYS A 180 12.68 14.51 10.25
N ILE A 181 11.56 14.94 9.67
CA ILE A 181 10.59 15.84 10.30
C ILE A 181 9.78 15.07 11.35
N GLY A 182 9.26 13.89 11.00
CA GLY A 182 8.50 13.03 11.90
C GLY A 182 9.29 12.53 13.11
N GLU A 183 10.59 12.26 12.96
CA GLU A 183 11.47 11.87 14.08
C GLU A 183 11.70 12.99 15.10
N LYS A 184 11.64 14.26 14.65
CA LYS A 184 11.87 15.44 15.49
C LYS A 184 10.58 16.00 16.09
N ALA A 185 9.43 15.48 15.69
CA ALA A 185 8.13 15.96 16.13
C ALA A 185 7.89 15.56 17.60
N ASN A 186 7.65 16.54 18.46
CA ASN A 186 7.20 16.28 19.83
C ASN A 186 5.72 15.90 19.87
N GLU A 187 4.89 16.57 19.05
CA GLU A 187 3.47 16.30 18.86
C GLU A 187 3.23 15.93 17.39
N TYR A 188 2.62 14.79 17.15
CA TYR A 188 2.40 14.26 15.80
C TYR A 188 1.10 13.47 15.70
N SER A 189 0.65 13.28 14.46
CA SER A 189 -0.35 12.28 14.08
C SER A 189 0.29 11.30 13.10
N TYR A 190 -0.35 10.16 12.83
CA TYR A 190 0.01 9.33 11.69
C TYR A 190 -0.85 9.69 10.47
N ALA A 191 -0.30 9.56 9.27
CA ALA A 191 -1.10 9.52 8.04
C ALA A 191 -0.48 8.63 6.96
N GLU A 192 -1.30 8.20 6.01
CA GLU A 192 -0.93 7.34 4.88
C GLU A 192 -0.28 8.16 3.76
N LEU A 193 0.95 8.64 3.96
CA LEU A 193 1.65 9.45 2.96
C LEU A 193 2.15 8.63 1.76
N PHE A 194 2.40 7.33 1.95
CA PHE A 194 2.92 6.40 0.94
C PHE A 194 1.99 5.18 0.86
N GLY A 195 0.90 5.30 0.10
CA GLY A 195 -0.10 4.24 -0.05
C GLY A 195 -0.86 4.35 -1.37
N ALA A 196 -1.76 3.43 -1.66
CA ALA A 196 -2.61 3.55 -2.84
C ALA A 196 -3.65 4.68 -2.68
N PHE A 197 -4.18 4.85 -1.47
CA PHE A 197 -5.14 5.93 -1.19
C PHE A 197 -4.44 7.28 -1.01
N CYS A 198 -3.19 7.29 -0.50
CA CYS A 198 -2.35 8.48 -0.32
C CYS A 198 -3.12 9.67 0.28
N ASN A 199 -3.13 9.80 1.60
CA ASN A 199 -3.85 10.90 2.25
C ASN A 199 -3.05 11.55 3.37
N THR A 200 -3.53 12.72 3.78
CA THR A 200 -3.04 13.45 4.95
C THR A 200 -4.09 13.45 6.07
N LYS A 201 -4.95 12.43 6.10
CA LYS A 201 -5.95 12.27 7.15
C LYS A 201 -5.21 11.91 8.45
N PRO A 202 -5.38 12.70 9.53
CA PRO A 202 -4.66 12.45 10.76
C PRO A 202 -5.30 11.28 11.52
N TYR A 203 -4.45 10.38 11.99
CA TYR A 203 -4.82 9.30 12.92
C TYR A 203 -4.08 9.49 14.25
N SER A 204 -4.74 9.12 15.35
CA SER A 204 -4.14 9.17 16.69
C SER A 204 -2.88 8.28 16.76
N PRO A 205 -1.77 8.76 17.37
CA PRO A 205 -0.55 7.97 17.58
C PRO A 205 -0.79 6.60 18.22
N GLU A 206 -1.66 6.55 19.22
CA GLU A 206 -1.93 5.35 20.04
C GLU A 206 -2.34 4.13 19.21
N ILE A 207 -3.04 4.38 18.09
CA ILE A 207 -3.48 3.35 17.14
C ILE A 207 -2.28 2.57 16.61
N PHE A 208 -1.15 3.22 16.30
CA PHE A 208 0.00 2.61 15.64
C PHE A 208 1.12 2.22 16.60
N GLU A 209 0.94 2.47 17.89
CA GLU A 209 1.93 2.18 18.93
C GLU A 209 1.71 0.80 19.56
N ASN A 210 0.52 0.20 19.39
CA ASN A 210 0.16 -1.09 19.95
C ASN A 210 -0.41 -2.03 18.89
N TYR A 211 -0.06 -3.31 18.98
CA TYR A 211 -0.48 -4.35 18.05
C TYR A 211 -1.11 -5.52 18.81
N THR A 212 -2.03 -6.20 18.14
CA THR A 212 -2.68 -7.43 18.57
C THR A 212 -2.79 -8.37 17.37
N GLU A 213 -3.45 -9.50 17.55
CA GLU A 213 -3.81 -10.39 16.45
C GLU A 213 -5.32 -10.39 16.21
N ILE A 214 -5.71 -10.66 14.96
CA ILE A 214 -7.09 -10.85 14.54
C ILE A 214 -7.23 -12.12 13.70
N GLU A 215 -8.35 -12.82 13.87
CA GLU A 215 -8.70 -13.99 13.06
C GLU A 215 -9.07 -13.55 11.64
N PHE A 216 -8.37 -14.10 10.65
CA PHE A 216 -8.60 -13.86 9.23
C PHE A 216 -8.25 -15.13 8.45
N GLU A 217 -9.24 -15.71 7.76
CA GLU A 217 -9.09 -16.92 6.94
C GLU A 217 -8.55 -18.13 7.73
N GLY A 218 -9.00 -18.27 8.99
CA GLY A 218 -8.64 -19.37 9.87
C GLY A 218 -7.24 -19.28 10.50
N LYS A 219 -6.53 -18.17 10.34
CA LYS A 219 -5.25 -17.88 11.00
C LYS A 219 -5.32 -16.54 11.74
N ASN A 220 -4.34 -16.31 12.61
CA ASN A 220 -4.18 -15.06 13.35
C ASN A 220 -3.07 -14.22 12.72
N TYR A 221 -3.42 -13.01 12.28
CA TYR A 221 -2.48 -12.06 11.69
C TYR A 221 -2.39 -10.78 12.51
N MET A 222 -1.28 -10.06 12.38
CA MET A 222 -1.07 -8.82 13.13
C MET A 222 -2.06 -7.75 12.66
N VAL A 223 -2.55 -6.99 13.63
CA VAL A 223 -3.34 -5.79 13.41
C VAL A 223 -2.99 -4.75 14.48
N VAL A 224 -3.14 -3.47 14.17
CA VAL A 224 -3.14 -2.43 15.21
C VAL A 224 -4.19 -2.73 16.26
N ARG A 225 -3.85 -2.60 17.56
CA ARG A 225 -4.75 -2.96 18.66
C ARG A 225 -6.10 -2.25 18.53
N ASP A 226 -6.06 -0.98 18.20
CA ASP A 226 -7.23 -0.10 18.13
C ASP A 226 -7.78 -0.03 16.68
N TYR A 227 -7.81 -1.18 15.97
CA TYR A 227 -8.22 -1.25 14.55
C TYR A 227 -9.64 -0.77 14.27
N VAL A 228 -10.55 -0.86 15.24
CA VAL A 228 -11.91 -0.31 15.10
C VAL A 228 -11.84 1.22 15.02
N GLN A 229 -11.02 1.87 15.84
CA GLN A 229 -10.80 3.32 15.78
C GLN A 229 -10.10 3.72 14.47
N TYR A 230 -9.13 2.92 14.00
CA TYR A 230 -8.53 3.08 12.67
C TYR A 230 -9.59 3.06 11.58
N LEU A 231 -10.48 2.06 11.56
CA LEU A 231 -11.54 1.93 10.57
C LEU A 231 -12.54 3.10 10.64
N GLN A 232 -12.95 3.51 11.84
CA GLN A 232 -13.82 4.68 12.03
C GLN A 232 -13.19 5.95 11.49
N THR A 233 -11.90 6.15 11.72
CA THR A 233 -11.16 7.30 11.21
C THR A 233 -11.06 7.23 9.68
N ARG A 234 -10.70 6.08 9.11
CA ARG A 234 -10.53 5.88 7.67
C ARG A 234 -11.84 6.11 6.90
N TYR A 235 -12.91 5.45 7.31
CA TYR A 235 -14.19 5.40 6.59
C TYR A 235 -15.25 6.38 7.09
N GLU A 236 -15.00 7.10 8.19
CA GLU A 236 -15.93 8.06 8.80
C GLU A 236 -17.31 7.46 9.11
N ARG A 237 -17.32 6.20 9.52
CA ARG A 237 -18.53 5.41 9.84
C ARG A 237 -18.21 4.27 10.80
N THR A 238 -19.25 3.62 11.34
CA THR A 238 -19.10 2.58 12.39
C THR A 238 -19.64 1.20 12.00
N ASP A 239 -20.49 1.12 10.98
CA ASP A 239 -21.10 -0.14 10.52
C ASP A 239 -20.21 -0.93 9.56
N PHE A 240 -19.26 -0.24 8.90
CA PHE A 240 -18.28 -0.77 7.93
C PHE A 240 -18.86 -1.62 6.79
N ARG A 241 -20.18 -1.59 6.58
CA ARG A 241 -20.87 -2.36 5.56
C ARG A 241 -21.01 -1.57 4.27
N GLU A 242 -20.61 -2.17 3.16
CA GLU A 242 -20.80 -1.57 1.85
C GLU A 242 -22.20 -1.85 1.30
N PRO A 243 -22.88 -0.86 0.70
CA PRO A 243 -24.11 -1.09 -0.06
C PRO A 243 -23.88 -2.12 -1.17
N LYS A 244 -24.90 -2.93 -1.50
CA LYS A 244 -24.78 -4.03 -2.49
C LYS A 244 -24.28 -3.54 -3.85
N GLU A 245 -24.59 -2.31 -4.22
CA GLU A 245 -24.19 -1.70 -5.49
C GLU A 245 -22.68 -1.42 -5.56
N LYS A 246 -22.00 -1.38 -4.42
CA LYS A 246 -20.54 -1.19 -4.30
C LYS A 246 -19.78 -2.49 -4.09
N GLN A 247 -20.49 -3.62 -3.90
CA GLN A 247 -19.89 -4.94 -3.67
C GLN A 247 -19.46 -5.60 -4.99
N VAL A 248 -18.45 -5.01 -5.65
CA VAL A 248 -17.92 -5.48 -6.93
C VAL A 248 -16.40 -5.63 -6.84
N ALA A 249 -15.85 -6.66 -7.50
CA ALA A 249 -14.40 -6.83 -7.64
C ALA A 249 -13.83 -5.62 -8.39
N PRO A 250 -13.01 -4.77 -7.74
CA PRO A 250 -12.70 -3.49 -8.33
C PRO A 250 -11.52 -3.55 -9.31
N HIS A 251 -10.66 -4.58 -9.26
CA HIS A 251 -9.29 -4.38 -9.73
C HIS A 251 -8.86 -5.22 -10.95
N TYR A 252 -9.50 -6.35 -11.27
CA TYR A 252 -9.05 -7.23 -12.38
C TYR A 252 -10.01 -7.35 -13.57
N GLN A 253 -9.43 -7.60 -14.76
CA GLN A 253 -10.12 -7.98 -16.00
C GLN A 253 -9.87 -9.44 -16.39
N TYR A 254 -8.66 -9.94 -16.12
CA TYR A 254 -8.25 -11.29 -16.45
C TYR A 254 -7.27 -11.82 -15.41
N VAL A 255 -7.33 -13.14 -15.16
CA VAL A 255 -6.41 -13.82 -14.25
C VAL A 255 -6.04 -15.20 -14.79
N ASP A 256 -4.77 -15.57 -14.66
CA ASP A 256 -4.24 -16.92 -14.86
C ASP A 256 -3.24 -17.24 -13.74
N LEU A 257 -3.62 -18.14 -12.85
CA LEU A 257 -2.81 -18.49 -11.67
C LEU A 257 -1.73 -19.55 -11.96
N LYS A 258 -1.55 -19.95 -13.21
CA LYS A 258 -0.58 -20.97 -13.65
C LYS A 258 0.40 -20.44 -14.69
N LEU A 259 0.08 -19.31 -15.32
CA LEU A 259 0.95 -18.65 -16.27
C LEU A 259 1.74 -17.52 -15.60
N PRO A 260 3.07 -17.54 -15.63
CA PRO A 260 3.89 -16.41 -15.22
C PRO A 260 3.62 -15.17 -16.08
N TYR A 261 3.31 -14.02 -15.45
CA TYR A 261 2.98 -12.77 -16.17
C TYR A 261 4.07 -12.31 -17.14
N LYS A 262 5.34 -12.61 -16.84
CA LYS A 262 6.48 -12.33 -17.73
C LYS A 262 6.40 -13.06 -19.08
N LYS A 263 5.64 -14.16 -19.17
CA LYS A 263 5.34 -14.85 -20.44
C LYS A 263 4.15 -14.25 -21.18
N TYR A 264 3.25 -13.58 -20.45
CA TYR A 264 2.06 -12.92 -21.00
C TYR A 264 2.40 -11.60 -21.71
N ILE A 265 3.44 -10.89 -21.27
CA ILE A 265 3.90 -9.61 -21.85
C ILE A 265 4.61 -9.79 -23.22
N LYS A 266 4.87 -11.04 -23.64
CA LYS A 266 5.62 -11.34 -24.88
C LYS A 266 4.79 -11.19 -26.15
#